data_AF-A0A447U4Z8-F1
#
_entry.id   AF-A0A447U4Z8-F1
#
_cell.length_a   1.000
_cell.length_b   1.000
_cell.length_c   1.000
_cell.angle_alpha   90.00
_cell.angle_beta   90.00
_cell.angle_gamma   90.00
#
_symmetry.space_group_name_H-M   'P 1'
#
loop_
_entity.id
_entity.type
_entity.pdbx_description
1 polymer ?
#
loop_
_entity_poly.entity_id
_entity_poly.type
_entity_poly.pdbx_seq_one_letter_code
_entity_poly.pdbx_strand_id
1 'polypeptide(L)' 'MKYELTATEARVIGCLLEKQVTTPEQYPLSVNGVVTACNQKNQP' A
#
# COMPACT_ATOMS: atom_id res chain seq x y z
N MET A 1 21.30 4.10 -4.81
CA MET A 1 20.65 2.86 -4.31
C MET A 1 19.74 2.34 -5.41
N LYS A 2 19.96 1.12 -5.89
CA LYS A 2 18.99 0.43 -6.77
C LYS A 2 18.24 -0.56 -5.89
N TYR A 3 16.93 -0.35 -5.74
CA TYR A 3 16.04 -1.30 -5.09
C TYR A 3 15.28 -2.03 -6.19
N GLU A 4 15.54 -3.32 -6.33
CA GLU A 4 14.71 -4.20 -7.16
C GLU A 4 13.60 -4.74 -6.28
N LEU A 5 12.42 -4.16 -6.44
CA LEU A 5 11.23 -4.59 -5.73
C LEU A 5 10.57 -5.73 -6.51
N THR A 6 10.21 -6.79 -5.81
CA THR A 6 9.26 -7.76 -6.34
C THR A 6 7.90 -7.08 -6.57
N ALA A 7 7.06 -7.66 -7.44
CA ALA A 7 5.73 -7.11 -7.72
C ALA A 7 4.89 -6.91 -6.44
N THR A 8 5.02 -7.83 -5.47
CA THR A 8 4.31 -7.77 -4.20
C THR A 8 4.84 -6.64 -3.31
N GLU A 9 6.16 -6.46 -3.22
CA GLU A 9 6.75 -5.38 -2.43
C GLU A 9 6.39 -4.01 -3.00
N ALA A 10 6.44 -3.86 -4.33
CA ALA A 10 6.01 -2.64 -5.00
C ALA A 10 4.54 -2.33 -4.72
N ARG A 11 3.67 -3.35 -4.69
CA ARG A 11 2.25 -3.18 -4.32
C ARG A 11 2.07 -2.72 -2.88
N VAL A 12 2.76 -3.32 -1.93
CA VAL A 12 2.68 -2.94 -0.51
C VAL A 12 3.11 -1.49 -0.31
N ILE A 13 4.22 -1.08 -0.94
CA ILE A 13 4.71 0.30 -0.88
C ILE A 13 3.70 1.25 -1.55
N GLY A 14 3.17 0.88 -2.72
CA GLY A 14 2.14 1.65 -3.41
C GLY A 14 0.89 1.86 -2.56
N CYS A 15 0.44 0.83 -1.84
CA CYS A 15 -0.71 0.94 -0.92
C CYS A 15 -0.45 1.92 0.21
N LEU A 16 0.74 1.87 0.83
CA LEU A 16 1.09 2.80 1.90
C LEU A 16 1.13 4.25 1.39
N LEU A 17 1.72 4.49 0.21
CA LEU A 17 1.79 5.81 -0.41
C LEU A 17 0.40 6.35 -0.80
N GLU A 18 -0.45 5.51 -1.39
CA GLU A 18 -1.81 5.89 -1.78
C GLU A 18 -2.65 6.28 -0.55
N LYS A 19 -2.65 5.43 0.49
CA LYS A 19 -3.49 5.64 1.68
C LYS A 19 -2.99 6.75 2.58
N GLN A 20 -1.70 7.08 2.54
CA GLN A 20 -1.18 8.28 3.19
C GLN A 20 -1.83 9.56 2.64
N VAL A 21 -2.14 9.59 1.33
CA VAL A 21 -2.71 10.78 0.67
C VAL A 21 -4.23 10.73 0.62
N THR A 22 -4.80 9.58 0.30
CA THR A 22 -6.25 9.43 0.07
C THR A 22 -7.06 9.20 1.35
N THR A 23 -6.45 8.59 2.37
CA THR A 23 -7.10 8.27 3.66
C THR A 23 -6.14 8.56 4.83
N PRO A 24 -5.68 9.82 4.98
CA PRO A 24 -4.67 10.18 5.99
C PRO A 24 -5.12 9.90 7.43
N GLU A 25 -6.42 9.88 7.69
CA GLU A 25 -7.00 9.55 8.99
C GLU A 25 -6.85 8.07 9.38
N GLN A 26 -6.66 7.19 8.40
CA GLN A 26 -6.42 5.76 8.60
C GLN A 26 -4.93 5.41 8.56
N TYR A 27 -4.06 6.39 8.31
CA TYR A 27 -2.63 6.21 8.28
C TYR A 27 -2.02 6.53 9.67
N PRO A 28 -1.09 5.71 10.21
CA PRO A 28 -0.49 4.52 9.59
C PRO A 28 -1.41 3.29 9.61
N LEU A 29 -1.36 2.52 8.52
CA LEU A 29 -2.12 1.29 8.36
C LEU A 29 -1.60 0.18 9.29
N SER A 30 -2.54 -0.60 9.83
CA SER A 30 -2.21 -1.90 10.45
C SER A 30 -1.84 -2.95 9.39
N VAL A 31 -1.25 -4.07 9.80
CA VAL A 31 -0.94 -5.19 8.89
C VAL A 31 -2.18 -5.65 8.12
N ASN A 32 -3.33 -5.75 8.79
CA ASN A 32 -4.60 -6.11 8.15
C ASN A 32 -5.09 -5.02 7.19
N GLY A 33 -4.84 -3.75 7.51
CA GLY A 33 -5.12 -2.62 6.62
C GLY A 33 -4.31 -2.69 5.33
N VAL A 34 -3.02 -3.02 5.43
CA VAL A 34 -2.15 -3.24 4.25
C VAL A 34 -2.64 -4.42 3.41
N VAL A 35 -2.98 -5.56 4.04
CA VAL A 35 -3.54 -6.72 3.33
C VAL A 35 -4.82 -6.37 2.60
N THR A 36 -5.69 -5.57 3.23
CA THR A 36 -6.95 -5.12 2.64
C THR A 36 -6.68 -4.18 1.46
N ALA A 37 -5.76 -3.23 1.60
CA ALA A 37 -5.39 -2.29 0.56
C ALA A 37 -4.77 -3.01 -0.66
N CYS A 38 -3.83 -3.94 -0.44
CA CYS A 38 -3.19 -4.71 -1.52
C CYS A 38 -4.17 -5.56 -2.35
N ASN A 39 -5.27 -6.00 -1.73
CA ASN A 39 -6.29 -6.86 -2.35
C ASN A 39 -7.54 -6.07 -2.82
N GLN A 40 -7.50 -4.74 -2.83
CA GLN A 40 -8.62 -3.90 -3.24
C GLN A 40 -8.87 -4.03 -4.76
N LYS A 41 -10.07 -4.47 -5.16
CA LYS A 41 -10.42 -4.73 -6.58
C LYS A 41 -10.35 -3.52 -7.50
N ASN A 42 -10.41 -2.32 -6.94
CA ASN A 42 -10.47 -1.06 -7.68
C ASN A 42 -9.16 -0.27 -7.58
N GLN A 43 -8.07 -0.89 -7.12
CA GLN A 43 -6.77 -0.24 -7.12
C GLN A 43 -6.21 -0.24 -8.55
N PRO A 44 -5.75 0.91 -9.07
CA PRO A 44 -5.11 0.98 -10.40
C PRO A 44 -3.82 0.14 -10.48
#